data_AF-A0A317Z1S9-F1
#
_entry.id   AF-A0A317Z1S9-F1
#
_cell.length_a   1.000
_cell.length_b   1.000
_cell.length_c   1.000
_cell.angle_alpha   90.00
_cell.angle_beta   90.00
_cell.angle_gamma   90.00
#
_symmetry.space_group_name_H-M   'P 1'
#
loop_
_entity.id
_entity.type
_entity.pdbx_description
1 polymer ?
#
loop_
_entity_poly.entity_id
_entity_poly.type
_entity_poly.pdbx_seq_one_letter_code
_entity_poly.pdbx_strand_id
1 'polypeptide(L)' 'MVYESLVDHTQKGIEPLLAESWDVSEDGKTYTFHLRKGVKFQDG' A
#
# COMPACT_ATOMS: atom_id res chain seq x y z
N MET A 1 -4.02 0.88 17.74
CA MET A 1 -4.60 0.58 16.41
C MET A 1 -4.20 -0.85 16.04
N VAL A 2 -5.08 -1.57 15.36
CA VAL A 2 -4.94 -3.02 15.07
C VAL A 2 -4.77 -3.27 13.57
N TYR A 3 -5.09 -2.30 12.72
CA TYR A 3 -5.04 -2.45 11.27
C TYR A 3 -4.28 -1.28 10.64
N GLU A 4 -3.69 -1.55 9.48
CA GLU A 4 -2.96 -0.60 8.66
C GLU A 4 -3.46 -0.70 7.21
N SER A 5 -3.40 0.41 6.47
CA SER A 5 -3.77 0.49 5.06
C SER A 5 -2.59 0.19 4.13
N LEU A 6 -2.86 0.03 2.82
CA LEU A 6 -1.80 -0.13 1.83
C LEU A 6 -1.00 1.17 1.61
N VAL A 7 -1.68 2.30 1.67
CA VAL A 7 -1.12 3.65 1.49
C VAL A 7 -1.65 4.58 2.57
N ASP A 8 -0.94 5.67 2.81
CA ASP A 8 -1.39 6.75 3.70
C ASP A 8 -1.76 8.00 2.89
N HIS A 9 -2.76 8.74 3.36
CA HIS A 9 -3.19 9.99 2.73
C HIS A 9 -2.68 11.17 3.55
N THR A 10 -1.56 11.74 3.10
CA THR A 10 -0.89 12.84 3.78
C THR A 10 -1.20 14.17 3.10
N GLN A 11 -0.78 15.29 3.69
CA GLN A 11 -0.88 16.61 3.07
C GLN A 11 -0.07 16.74 1.76
N LYS A 12 0.90 15.85 1.53
CA LYS A 12 1.73 15.83 0.31
C LYS A 12 1.15 14.93 -0.78
N GLY A 13 0.10 14.18 -0.48
CA GLY A 13 -0.53 13.21 -1.37
C GLY A 13 -0.52 11.80 -0.79
N ILE A 14 -0.65 10.83 -1.69
CA ILE A 14 -0.68 9.40 -1.36
C ILE A 14 0.75 8.89 -1.20
N GLU A 15 1.05 8.34 -0.02
CA GLU A 15 2.39 7.89 0.36
C GLU A 15 2.41 6.38 0.66
N PRO A 16 3.55 5.69 0.47
CA PRO A 16 3.69 4.27 0.79
C PRO A 16 3.44 3.94 2.26
N LEU A 17 2.64 2.91 2.54
CA LEU A 17 2.49 2.31 3.87
C LEU A 17 2.82 0.81 3.82
N LEU A 18 1.84 -0.11 3.79
CA LEU A 18 2.11 -1.54 3.63
C LEU A 18 2.53 -1.91 2.19
N ALA A 19 2.07 -1.15 1.19
CA ALA A 19 2.60 -1.20 -0.17
C ALA A 19 3.80 -0.24 -0.28
N GLU A 20 4.90 -0.71 -0.89
CA GLU A 20 6.08 0.11 -1.15
C GLU A 20 5.96 0.92 -2.46
N SER A 21 5.19 0.40 -3.41
CA SER A 21 4.86 1.07 -4.67
C SER A 21 3.60 0.46 -5.30
N TRP A 22 3.11 1.08 -6.36
CA TRP A 22 2.02 0.56 -7.17
C TRP A 22 2.11 1.00 -8.62
N ASP A 23 1.64 0.15 -9.53
CA ASP A 23 1.48 0.44 -10.95
C ASP A 23 0.00 0.59 -11.29
N VAL A 24 -0.31 1.49 -12.22
CA VAL A 24 -1.67 1.72 -12.72
C VAL A 24 -1.73 1.35 -14.20
N SER A 25 -2.71 0.53 -14.59
CA SER A 25 -2.92 0.20 -16.00
C SER A 25 -3.28 1.43 -16.84
N GLU A 26 -3.03 1.36 -18.15
CA GLU A 26 -3.33 2.46 -19.08
C GLU A 26 -4.81 2.87 -19.07
N ASP A 27 -5.72 1.91 -18.87
CA ASP A 27 -7.16 2.18 -18.76
C ASP A 27 -7.60 2.68 -17.37
N GLY A 28 -6.67 2.76 -16.41
CA GLY A 28 -6.89 3.24 -15.05
C GLY A 28 -7.72 2.31 -14.16
N LYS A 29 -8.02 1.08 -14.59
CA LYS A 29 -8.94 0.17 -13.88
C LYS A 29 -8.24 -0.92 -13.09
N THR A 30 -6.95 -1.11 -13.30
CA THR A 30 -6.15 -2.10 -12.59
C THR A 30 -5.01 -1.42 -11.83
N TYR A 31 -4.95 -1.68 -10.53
CA TYR A 31 -3.86 -1.24 -9.65
C TYR A 31 -3.11 -2.48 -9.17
N THR A 32 -1.80 -2.53 -9.46
CA THR A 32 -0.92 -3.60 -8.98
C THR A 32 -0.07 -3.03 -7.86
N PHE A 33 -0.29 -3.51 -6.62
CA PHE A 33 0.48 -3.07 -5.46
C PHE A 33 1.65 -4.02 -5.19
N HIS A 34 2.83 -3.44 -4.97
CA HIS A 34 4.02 -4.17 -4.53
C HIS A 34 4.12 -4.02 -3.02
N LEU A 35 4.03 -5.15 -2.29
CA LEU A 35 3.96 -5.14 -0.83
C LEU A 35 5.35 -5.23 -0.20
N ARG A 36 5.52 -4.57 0.96
CA ARG A 36 6.73 -4.72 1.77
C ARG A 36 6.94 -6.19 2.16
N LYS A 37 8.16 -6.66 2.01
CA LYS A 37 8.54 -8.02 2.38
C LYS A 37 8.70 -8.17 3.90
N GLY A 38 8.30 -9.33 4.42
CA GLY A 38 8.53 -9.68 5.83
C GLY A 38 7.59 -9.02 6.83
N VAL A 39 6.55 -8.32 6.38
CA VAL A 39 5.46 -7.88 7.25
C VAL A 39 4.71 -9.11 7.77
N LYS A 40 4.39 -9.08 9.07
CA LYS A 40 3.64 -10.14 9.76
C LYS A 40 2.33 -9.59 10.29
N PHE A 41 1.33 -10.46 10.38
CA PHE A 41 0.14 -10.18 11.17
C PHE A 41 0.46 -10.27 12.67
N GLN A 42 -0.51 -9.88 13.49
CA GLN A 42 -0.32 -9.70 14.93
C GLN A 42 0.00 -11.00 15.67
N ASP A 43 -0.38 -12.14 15.08
CA ASP A 43 -0.18 -13.49 15.57
C ASP A 43 1.08 -14.18 15.01
N GLY A 44 1.81 -13.52 14.11
CA GLY A 44 3.18 -13.90 13.71
C GLY A 44 3.30 -14.84 12.51
#